data_AF-A0A9D2D6E9-F1
#
_entry.id   AF-A0A9D2D6E9-F1
#
_cell.length_a   1.000
_cell.length_b   1.000
_cell.length_c   1.000
_cell.angle_alpha   90.00
_cell.angle_beta   90.00
_cell.angle_gamma   90.00
#
_symmetry.space_group_name_H-M   'P 1'
#
loop_
_entity.id
_entity.type
_entity.pdbx_description
1 polymer ?
#
loop_
_entity_poly.entity_id
_entity_poly.type
_entity_poly.pdbx_seq_one_letter_code
_entity_poly.pdbx_strand_id
1 'polypeptide(L)'
;MTQEELDKAVNKLISEANEESAAAKAEYEKQCLDAKNGAIERRVLRSGILQDALAELKEAYDALVLKLQKELDESLEALYAEGASGPPGEDTGDAPYEVDYTLPMRDRYVAVKNYYLGYDDIAQALEDYLEDETAQAYLGDYYDYLLQLLLLMQE
;
A
#
# COMPACT_ATOMS: atom_id res chain seq x y z
N MET A 1 14.85 5.45 -16.19
CA MET A 1 14.96 4.07 -15.68
C MET A 1 14.16 3.19 -16.63
N THR A 2 14.66 2.03 -17.04
CA THR A 2 13.81 1.10 -17.82
C THR A 2 12.85 0.35 -16.90
N GLN A 3 11.72 -0.15 -17.42
CA GLN A 3 10.73 -0.89 -16.62
C GLN A 3 11.37 -2.09 -15.89
N GLU A 4 12.28 -2.81 -16.55
CA GLU A 4 13.01 -3.93 -15.94
C GLU A 4 13.96 -3.50 -14.80
N GLU A 5 14.54 -2.31 -14.87
CA GLU A 5 15.39 -1.77 -13.80
C GLU A 5 14.57 -1.35 -12.59
N LEU A 6 13.37 -0.78 -12.82
CA LEU A 6 12.42 -0.41 -11.78
C LEU A 6 11.90 -1.67 -11.07
N ASP A 7 11.44 -2.68 -11.82
CA ASP A 7 10.94 -3.94 -11.27
C ASP A 7 12.02 -4.68 -10.47
N LYS A 8 13.27 -4.61 -10.91
CA LYS A 8 14.40 -5.18 -10.18
C LYS A 8 14.69 -4.41 -8.88
N ALA A 9 14.59 -3.09 -8.89
CA ALA A 9 14.78 -2.25 -7.71
C ALA A 9 13.65 -2.47 -6.68
N VAL A 10 12.41 -2.56 -7.13
CA VAL A 10 11.23 -2.88 -6.30
C VAL A 10 11.37 -4.26 -5.66
N ASN A 11 11.67 -5.29 -6.46
CA ASN A 11 11.85 -6.65 -5.93
C ASN A 11 13.00 -6.73 -4.92
N LYS A 12 14.07 -5.96 -5.12
CA LYS A 12 15.19 -5.89 -4.18
C LYS A 12 14.76 -5.27 -2.85
N LEU A 13 14.05 -4.14 -2.86
CA LEU A 13 13.54 -3.50 -1.64
C LEU A 13 12.57 -4.40 -0.87
N ILE A 14 11.66 -5.08 -1.58
CA ILE A 14 10.73 -6.03 -0.96
C ILE A 14 11.50 -7.20 -0.32
N SER A 15 12.55 -7.71 -0.99
CA SER A 15 13.40 -8.77 -0.44
C SER A 15 14.13 -8.32 0.83
N GLU A 16 14.72 -7.13 0.83
CA GLU A 16 15.44 -6.57 1.98
C GLU A 16 14.49 -6.33 3.17
N ALA A 17 13.31 -5.74 2.93
CA ALA A 17 12.29 -5.55 3.96
C ALA A 17 11.76 -6.88 4.52
N ASN A 18 11.65 -7.93 3.69
CA ASN A 18 11.27 -9.27 4.13
C ASN A 18 12.35 -9.92 5.00
N GLU A 19 13.63 -9.75 4.65
CA GLU A 19 14.75 -10.23 5.48
C GLU A 19 14.78 -9.52 6.85
N GLU A 20 14.58 -8.21 6.87
CA GLU A 20 14.52 -7.42 8.11
C GLU A 20 13.31 -7.80 8.98
N SER A 21 12.15 -7.99 8.37
CA SER A 21 10.94 -8.47 9.05
C SER A 21 11.13 -9.89 9.62
N ALA A 22 11.77 -10.79 8.86
CA ALA A 22 12.10 -12.13 9.33
C ALA A 22 13.10 -12.11 10.50
N ALA A 23 14.10 -11.23 10.45
CA ALA A 23 15.05 -11.04 11.54
C ALA A 23 14.38 -10.47 12.80
N ALA A 24 13.51 -9.47 12.64
CA ALA A 24 12.72 -8.90 13.74
C ALA A 24 11.82 -9.94 14.41
N LYS A 25 11.19 -10.82 13.60
CA LYS A 25 10.38 -11.92 14.11
C LYS A 25 11.21 -12.94 14.89
N ALA A 26 12.38 -13.33 14.37
CA ALA A 26 13.26 -14.27 15.04
C ALA A 26 13.76 -13.73 16.40
N GLU A 27 14.08 -12.43 16.46
CA GLU A 27 14.49 -11.77 17.69
C GLU A 27 13.33 -11.68 18.70
N TYR A 28 12.11 -11.35 18.24
CA TYR A 28 10.91 -11.37 19.09
C TYR A 28 10.62 -12.77 19.67
N GLU A 29 10.72 -13.83 18.86
CA GLU A 29 10.52 -15.20 19.31
C GLU A 29 11.55 -15.60 20.37
N LYS A 30 12.81 -15.20 20.17
CA LYS A 30 13.90 -15.42 21.13
C LYS A 30 13.64 -14.67 22.44
N GLN A 31 13.25 -13.39 22.39
CA GLN A 31 12.94 -12.60 23.59
C GLN A 31 11.74 -13.17 24.36
N CYS A 32 10.73 -13.68 23.65
CA CYS A 32 9.60 -14.38 24.27
C CYS A 32 10.04 -15.68 24.98
N LEU A 33 10.96 -16.44 24.39
CA LEU A 33 11.53 -17.64 25.02
C LEU A 33 12.35 -17.29 26.25
N ASP A 34 13.18 -16.25 26.18
CA ASP A 34 14.01 -15.78 27.31
C ASP A 34 13.13 -15.27 28.46
N ALA A 35 12.07 -14.51 28.16
CA ALA A 35 11.08 -14.07 29.14
C ALA A 35 10.39 -15.26 29.84
N LYS A 36 10.00 -16.29 29.07
CA LYS A 36 9.42 -17.53 29.62
C LYS A 36 10.42 -18.27 30.51
N ASN A 37 11.66 -18.45 30.06
CA ASN A 37 12.71 -19.14 30.82
C ASN A 37 13.01 -18.41 32.14
N GLY A 38 13.16 -17.09 32.10
CA GLY A 38 13.36 -16.29 33.30
C GLY A 38 12.15 -16.31 34.26
N ALA A 39 10.93 -16.48 33.75
CA ALA A 39 9.74 -16.65 34.57
C ALA A 39 9.67 -18.05 35.22
N ILE A 40 10.19 -19.09 34.56
CA ILE A 40 10.34 -20.44 35.13
C ILE A 40 11.33 -20.41 36.29
N GLU A 41 12.51 -19.82 36.10
CA GLU A 41 13.56 -19.73 37.13
C GLU A 41 13.07 -19.00 38.39
N ARG A 42 12.33 -17.92 38.19
CA ARG A 42 11.71 -17.12 39.26
C ARG A 42 10.42 -17.74 39.82
N ARG A 43 9.95 -18.86 39.25
CA ARG A 43 8.69 -19.55 39.61
C ARG A 43 7.43 -18.69 39.47
N VAL A 44 7.45 -17.73 38.55
CA VAL A 44 6.36 -16.80 38.27
C VAL A 44 5.69 -17.05 36.91
N LEU A 45 5.89 -18.24 36.33
CA LEU A 45 5.37 -18.65 35.01
C LEU A 45 3.84 -18.47 34.86
N ARG A 46 3.08 -18.64 35.94
CA ARG A 46 1.61 -18.52 35.95
C ARG A 46 1.11 -17.16 36.46
N SER A 47 2.02 -16.22 36.69
CA SER A 47 1.67 -14.88 37.17
C SER A 47 1.32 -13.95 36.00
N GLY A 48 0.58 -12.88 36.30
CA GLY A 48 0.33 -11.80 35.35
C GLY A 48 1.61 -11.11 34.87
N ILE A 49 2.70 -11.15 35.64
CA ILE A 49 3.98 -10.52 35.29
C ILE A 49 4.55 -11.06 33.96
N LEU A 50 4.41 -12.36 33.69
CA LEU A 50 4.82 -12.92 32.41
C LEU A 50 3.89 -12.50 31.27
N GLN A 51 2.59 -12.39 31.55
CA GLN A 51 1.60 -11.96 30.54
C GLN A 51 1.86 -10.50 30.15
N ASP A 52 2.09 -9.64 31.12
CA ASP A 52 2.40 -8.22 30.92
C ASP A 52 3.71 -8.08 30.10
N ALA A 53 4.76 -8.81 30.49
CA ALA A 53 6.03 -8.79 29.76
C ALA A 53 5.90 -9.29 28.30
N LEU A 54 5.07 -10.31 28.04
CA LEU A 54 4.81 -10.78 26.68
C LEU A 54 3.95 -9.78 25.88
N ALA A 55 3.03 -9.07 26.55
CA ALA A 55 2.23 -8.03 25.92
C ALA A 55 3.11 -6.84 25.50
N GLU A 56 4.00 -6.38 26.38
CA GLU A 56 4.97 -5.32 26.05
C GLU A 56 5.89 -5.71 24.88
N LEU A 57 6.41 -6.94 24.88
CA LEU A 57 7.23 -7.46 23.78
C LEU A 57 6.45 -7.51 22.46
N LYS A 58 5.17 -7.87 22.52
CA LYS A 58 4.31 -7.89 21.34
C LYS A 58 4.05 -6.48 20.82
N GLU A 59 3.70 -5.52 21.69
CA GLU A 59 3.49 -4.13 21.27
C GLU A 59 4.73 -3.52 20.64
N ALA A 60 5.92 -3.79 21.21
CA ALA A 60 7.19 -3.34 20.65
C ALA A 60 7.45 -3.95 19.27
N TYR A 61 7.17 -5.24 19.08
CA TYR A 61 7.28 -5.91 17.79
C TYR A 61 6.29 -5.35 16.76
N ASP A 62 5.02 -5.19 17.13
CA ASP A 62 3.98 -4.65 16.24
C ASP A 62 4.33 -3.22 15.81
N ALA A 63 4.87 -2.40 16.71
CA ALA A 63 5.36 -1.05 16.39
C ALA A 63 6.55 -1.06 15.42
N LEU A 64 7.47 -2.02 15.58
CA LEU A 64 8.63 -2.17 14.70
C LEU A 64 8.20 -2.62 13.30
N VAL A 65 7.31 -3.61 13.19
CA VAL A 65 6.76 -4.07 11.90
C VAL A 65 6.04 -2.93 11.18
N LEU A 66 5.23 -2.15 11.90
CA LEU A 66 4.52 -1.01 11.32
C LEU A 66 5.46 0.08 10.84
N LYS A 67 6.60 0.26 11.52
CA LYS A 67 7.66 1.17 11.07
C LYS A 67 8.31 0.67 9.77
N LEU A 68 8.70 -0.61 9.71
CA LEU A 68 9.28 -1.22 8.50
C LEU A 68 8.34 -1.14 7.30
N GLN A 69 7.04 -1.37 7.53
CA GLN A 69 6.02 -1.22 6.48
C GLN A 69 5.97 0.22 5.94
N LYS A 70 5.97 1.22 6.82
CA LYS A 70 5.99 2.63 6.39
C LYS A 70 7.26 3.00 5.62
N GLU A 71 8.42 2.53 6.08
CA GLU A 71 9.69 2.79 5.38
C GLU A 71 9.72 2.14 3.99
N LEU A 72 9.14 0.94 3.85
CA LEU A 72 8.98 0.28 2.56
C LEU A 72 8.01 1.05 1.65
N ASP A 73 6.86 1.44 2.17
CA ASP A 73 5.86 2.21 1.41
C ASP A 73 6.44 3.54 0.91
N GLU A 74 7.16 4.29 1.77
CA GLU A 74 7.85 5.53 1.41
C GLU A 74 8.93 5.30 0.33
N SER A 75 9.70 4.21 0.45
CA SER A 75 10.76 3.87 -0.50
C SER A 75 10.21 3.44 -1.87
N LEU A 76 9.10 2.71 -1.88
CA LEU A 76 8.39 2.34 -3.09
C LEU A 76 7.76 3.56 -3.75
N GLU A 77 7.12 4.44 -2.98
CA GLU A 77 6.55 5.70 -3.49
C GLU A 77 7.61 6.57 -4.16
N ALA A 78 8.80 6.68 -3.55
CA ALA A 78 9.93 7.40 -4.14
C ALA A 78 10.42 6.77 -5.46
N LEU A 79 10.54 5.45 -5.53
CA LEU A 79 10.94 4.76 -6.76
C LEU A 79 9.91 4.89 -7.88
N TYR A 80 8.62 4.77 -7.57
CA TYR A 80 7.56 4.97 -8.54
C TYR A 80 7.50 6.41 -9.04
N ALA A 81 7.78 7.40 -8.18
CA ALA A 81 7.89 8.80 -8.57
C ALA A 81 9.06 9.06 -9.53
N GLU A 82 10.21 8.38 -9.34
CA GLU A 82 11.36 8.48 -10.25
C GLU A 82 11.17 7.68 -11.56
N GLY A 83 10.37 6.62 -11.53
CA GLY A 83 10.06 5.76 -12.69
C GLY A 83 8.95 6.30 -13.60
N ALA A 84 8.19 7.30 -13.18
CA ALA A 84 6.99 7.82 -13.87
C ALA A 84 7.28 8.69 -15.12
N SER A 85 8.26 8.32 -15.93
CA SER A 85 8.37 8.78 -17.32
C SER A 85 7.77 7.72 -18.25
N GLY A 86 6.46 7.49 -18.15
CA GLY A 86 5.73 6.61 -19.07
C GLY A 86 5.62 7.24 -20.47
N PRO A 87 5.46 6.43 -21.54
CA PRO A 87 5.17 6.98 -22.86
C PRO A 87 3.83 7.75 -22.81
N PRO A 88 3.68 8.83 -23.60
CA PRO A 88 2.41 9.54 -23.66
C PRO A 88 1.33 8.56 -24.12
N GLY A 89 0.28 8.39 -23.32
CA GLY A 89 -0.95 7.80 -23.86
C GLY A 89 -1.47 8.71 -24.96
N GLU A 90 -2.06 8.10 -25.98
CA GLU A 90 -2.69 8.84 -27.05
C GLU A 90 -4.01 9.40 -26.51
N ASP A 91 -4.09 10.71 -26.34
CA ASP A 91 -5.33 11.40 -26.01
C ASP A 91 -6.32 11.20 -27.16
N THR A 92 -7.33 10.34 -26.93
CA THR A 92 -8.41 10.09 -27.87
C THR A 92 -9.38 11.27 -27.95
N GLY A 93 -9.27 12.25 -27.04
CA GLY A 93 -10.08 13.47 -27.01
C GLY A 93 -11.53 13.29 -26.58
N ASP A 94 -11.91 12.09 -26.15
CA ASP A 94 -13.30 11.72 -25.81
C ASP A 94 -13.58 11.73 -24.29
N ALA A 95 -12.55 11.98 -23.46
CA ALA A 95 -12.75 12.07 -22.01
C ALA A 95 -13.41 13.40 -21.60
N PRO A 96 -14.40 13.37 -20.69
CA PRO A 96 -15.08 14.57 -20.21
C PRO A 96 -14.27 15.37 -19.16
N TYR A 97 -13.08 14.89 -18.78
CA TYR A 97 -12.14 15.51 -17.85
C TYR A 97 -10.81 15.81 -18.55
N GLU A 98 -10.01 16.70 -17.96
CA GLU A 98 -8.69 17.04 -18.49
C GLU A 98 -7.74 15.83 -18.37
N VAL A 99 -7.30 15.33 -19.53
CA VAL A 99 -6.38 14.20 -19.63
C VAL A 99 -4.96 14.73 -19.83
N ASP A 100 -4.16 14.65 -18.76
CA ASP A 100 -2.75 15.03 -18.79
C ASP A 100 -1.85 13.82 -18.46
N TYR A 101 -1.19 13.27 -19.48
CA TYR A 101 -0.23 12.17 -19.35
C TYR A 101 1.16 12.61 -18.86
N THR A 102 1.36 13.89 -18.55
CA THR A 102 2.58 14.38 -17.88
C THR A 102 2.45 14.31 -16.35
N LEU A 103 1.21 14.23 -15.83
CA LEU A 103 0.95 14.12 -14.41
C LEU A 103 1.33 12.74 -13.85
N PRO A 104 1.73 12.64 -12.57
CA PRO A 104 1.92 11.37 -11.91
C PRO A 104 0.59 10.63 -11.75
N MET A 105 0.62 9.29 -11.72
CA MET A 105 -0.57 8.42 -11.73
C MET A 105 -1.59 8.76 -10.63
N ARG A 106 -1.11 9.19 -9.47
CA ARG A 106 -1.94 9.66 -8.36
C ARG A 106 -2.77 10.90 -8.72
N ASP A 107 -2.17 11.87 -9.39
CA ASP A 107 -2.85 13.12 -9.76
C ASP A 107 -3.87 12.87 -10.87
N ARG A 108 -3.54 11.95 -11.80
CA ARG A 108 -4.50 11.43 -12.79
C ARG A 108 -5.70 10.78 -12.11
N TYR A 109 -5.43 9.90 -11.15
CA TYR A 109 -6.46 9.24 -10.34
C TYR A 109 -7.33 10.25 -9.59
N VAL A 110 -6.74 11.28 -8.97
CA VAL A 110 -7.49 12.33 -8.29
C VAL A 110 -8.37 13.12 -9.26
N ALA A 111 -7.88 13.45 -10.46
CA ALA A 111 -8.66 14.15 -11.47
C ALA A 111 -9.91 13.35 -11.89
N VAL A 112 -9.72 12.09 -12.27
CA VAL A 112 -10.81 11.20 -12.69
C VAL A 112 -11.77 10.91 -11.53
N LYS A 113 -11.24 10.62 -10.34
CA LYS A 113 -12.05 10.41 -9.13
C LYS A 113 -12.92 11.61 -8.80
N ASN A 114 -12.37 12.82 -8.83
CA ASN A 114 -13.12 14.04 -8.51
C ASN A 114 -14.22 14.31 -9.54
N TYR A 115 -14.00 13.95 -10.81
CA TYR A 115 -15.02 14.04 -11.84
C TYR A 115 -16.20 13.10 -11.54
N TYR A 116 -15.96 11.80 -11.37
CA TYR A 116 -17.03 10.82 -11.15
C TYR A 116 -17.72 10.95 -9.79
N LEU A 117 -17.00 11.34 -8.73
CA LEU A 117 -17.61 11.64 -7.44
C LEU A 117 -18.32 13.01 -7.40
N GLY A 118 -18.21 13.82 -8.46
CA GLY A 118 -18.94 15.07 -8.61
C GLY A 118 -20.37 14.87 -9.11
N TYR A 119 -20.76 13.66 -9.52
CA TYR A 119 -22.11 13.33 -9.95
C TYR A 119 -23.08 13.36 -8.76
N ASP A 120 -24.29 13.86 -8.99
CA ASP A 120 -25.38 13.81 -8.01
C ASP A 120 -25.90 12.38 -7.78
N ASP A 121 -25.77 11.51 -8.79
CA ASP A 121 -26.17 10.11 -8.76
C ASP A 121 -24.96 9.19 -9.02
N ILE A 122 -24.57 8.45 -7.98
CA ILE A 122 -23.43 7.53 -8.03
C ILE A 122 -23.70 6.32 -8.93
N ALA A 123 -24.96 5.91 -9.09
CA ALA A 123 -25.29 4.82 -10.01
C ALA A 123 -25.04 5.23 -11.47
N GLN A 124 -25.36 6.49 -11.82
CA GLN A 124 -25.04 7.06 -13.12
C GLN A 124 -23.53 7.22 -13.29
N ALA A 125 -22.83 7.68 -12.26
CA ALA A 125 -21.36 7.82 -12.31
C ALA A 125 -20.66 6.49 -12.58
N LEU A 126 -21.15 5.40 -11.99
CA LEU A 126 -20.62 4.05 -12.20
C LEU A 126 -20.86 3.55 -13.63
N GLU A 127 -22.05 3.79 -14.19
CA GLU A 127 -22.38 3.41 -15.56
C GLU A 127 -21.49 4.15 -16.56
N ASP A 128 -21.39 5.48 -16.42
CA ASP A 128 -20.52 6.32 -17.25
C ASP A 128 -19.04 5.92 -17.12
N TYR A 129 -18.59 5.58 -15.90
CA TYR A 129 -17.23 5.15 -15.66
C TYR A 129 -16.89 3.81 -16.33
N LEU A 130 -17.86 2.89 -16.40
CA LEU A 130 -17.69 1.58 -17.07
C LEU A 130 -17.64 1.69 -18.60
N GLU A 131 -18.24 2.74 -19.16
CA GLU A 131 -18.20 3.04 -20.60
C GLU A 131 -16.98 3.89 -21.00
N ASP A 132 -16.25 4.44 -20.03
CA ASP A 132 -15.08 5.30 -20.26
C ASP A 132 -13.80 4.50 -20.51
N GLU A 133 -13.61 4.13 -21.78
CA GLU A 133 -12.37 3.50 -22.27
C GLU A 133 -11.14 4.38 -22.04
N THR A 134 -11.31 5.71 -21.97
CA THR A 134 -10.21 6.65 -21.72
C THR A 134 -9.78 6.57 -20.26
N ALA A 135 -10.70 6.46 -19.30
CA ALA A 135 -10.36 6.23 -17.88
C ALA A 135 -9.58 4.94 -17.71
N GLN A 136 -9.99 3.88 -18.41
CA GLN A 136 -9.31 2.59 -18.38
C GLN A 136 -7.86 2.69 -18.87
N ALA A 137 -7.64 3.39 -19.99
CA ALA A 137 -6.31 3.63 -20.53
C ALA A 137 -5.48 4.64 -19.70
N TYR A 138 -6.14 5.65 -19.13
CA TYR A 138 -5.51 6.77 -18.41
C TYR A 138 -5.07 6.40 -16.99
N LEU A 139 -5.86 5.54 -16.32
CA LEU A 139 -5.62 5.11 -14.94
C LEU A 139 -4.92 3.74 -14.84
N GLY A 140 -4.96 2.90 -15.87
CA GLY A 140 -4.37 1.55 -15.82
C GLY A 140 -4.84 0.78 -14.59
N ASP A 141 -3.90 0.28 -13.77
CA ASP A 141 -4.21 -0.48 -12.54
C ASP A 141 -5.03 0.33 -11.52
N TYR A 142 -5.00 1.67 -11.58
CA TYR A 142 -5.80 2.51 -10.69
C TYR A 142 -7.29 2.55 -11.07
N TYR A 143 -7.63 2.05 -12.25
CA TYR A 143 -9.01 1.97 -12.72
C TYR A 143 -9.87 1.11 -11.79
N ASP A 144 -9.35 -0.06 -11.39
CA ASP A 144 -10.07 -1.01 -10.54
C ASP A 144 -10.30 -0.48 -9.12
N TYR A 145 -9.40 0.37 -8.60
CA TYR A 145 -9.59 0.98 -7.28
C TYR A 145 -10.74 1.99 -7.28
N LEU A 146 -10.87 2.82 -8.32
CA LEU A 146 -12.00 3.75 -8.44
C LEU A 146 -13.31 2.99 -8.70
N LEU A 147 -13.26 1.91 -9.49
CA LEU A 147 -14.42 1.04 -9.72
C LEU A 147 -14.97 0.48 -8.41
N GLN A 148 -14.09 -0.09 -7.57
CA GLN A 148 -14.49 -0.62 -6.25
C GLN A 148 -15.05 0.46 -5.34
N LEU A 149 -14.50 1.68 -5.40
CA LEU A 149 -14.99 2.81 -4.61
C LEU A 149 -16.40 3.23 -5.03
N LEU A 150 -16.67 3.35 -6.33
CA LEU A 150 -17.99 3.70 -6.85
C LEU A 150 -19.04 2.63 -6.50
N LEU A 151 -18.68 1.35 -6.61
CA LEU A 151 -19.53 0.22 -6.19
C LEU A 151 -19.87 0.27 -4.69
N LEU A 152 -18.89 0.60 -3.84
CA LEU A 152 -19.10 0.73 -2.40
C LEU A 152 -20.03 1.90 -2.05
N MET A 153 -20.00 2.98 -2.82
CA MET A 153 -20.82 4.17 -2.61
C MET A 153 -22.24 4.06 -3.17
N GLN A 154 -22.55 2.98 -3.88
CA GLN A 154 -23.89 2.71 -4.43
C GLN A 154 -24.86 2.10 -3.39
N GLU A 155 -24.34 1.63 -2.23
CA GLU A 155 -25.12 1.09 -1.09
C GLU A 155 -25.65 2.17 -0.14
#